data_AF-A0A939UPD0-F1
#
_entry.id   AF-A0A939UPD0-F1
#
_cell.length_a   1.000
_cell.length_b   1.000
_cell.length_c   1.000
_cell.angle_alpha   90.00
_cell.angle_beta   90.00
_cell.angle_gamma   90.00
#
_symmetry.space_group_name_H-M   'P 1'
#
loop_
_entity.id
_entity.type
_entity.pdbx_description
1 polymer ?
#
loop_
_entity_poly.entity_id
_entity_poly.type
_entity_poly.pdbx_seq_one_letter_code
_entity_poly.pdbx_strand_id
1 'polypeptide(L)'
;LCDQDDVWHRDKIKYMAQVSEKESGALLVICRYQKIKNSADISFRNPSGLYHREDNVSVGEYPGCCFCFRKSFFDRVKDARNEEAAHDLLIRMAAWMSDGIYICGDTLHYFRRHSGSATATGGWKSDAEDRKKYAGLVLDQYNALAKVIGEERVPTGYAEFLNMRYGMLKSGSAAEWFGILKYSRFYSQKKHIFADLLSILGKQNGGGEK
;
A
#
# COMPACT_ATOMS: atom_id res chain seq x y z
N LEU A 1 -13.17 -4.94 4.22
CA LEU A 1 -12.56 -6.26 4.50
C LEU A 1 -12.41 -6.42 6.02
N CYS A 2 -12.38 -7.65 6.54
CA CYS A 2 -12.23 -7.93 7.97
C CYS A 2 -11.32 -9.15 8.16
N ASP A 3 -10.43 -9.09 9.14
CA ASP A 3 -9.74 -10.28 9.65
C ASP A 3 -10.50 -10.77 10.90
N GLN A 4 -10.51 -12.09 11.12
CA GLN A 4 -11.35 -12.73 12.14
C GLN A 4 -11.00 -12.28 13.57
N ASP A 5 -9.77 -11.87 13.82
CA ASP A 5 -9.23 -11.59 15.16
C ASP A 5 -9.29 -10.10 15.56
N ASP A 6 -9.76 -9.25 14.64
CA ASP A 6 -9.78 -7.80 14.80
C ASP A 6 -11.01 -7.31 15.56
N VAL A 7 -10.85 -6.15 16.22
CA VAL A 7 -11.96 -5.46 16.89
C VAL A 7 -12.32 -4.20 16.11
N TRP A 8 -13.60 -3.92 15.97
CA TRP A 8 -14.10 -2.77 15.23
C TRP A 8 -14.75 -1.77 16.18
N HIS A 9 -14.59 -0.48 15.87
CA HIS A 9 -15.49 0.52 16.45
C HIS A 9 -16.92 0.21 15.98
N ARG A 10 -17.91 0.26 16.89
CA ARG A 10 -19.31 -0.09 16.59
C ARG A 10 -19.88 0.67 15.38
N ASP A 11 -19.44 1.92 15.22
CA ASP A 11 -19.89 2.81 14.15
C ASP A 11 -19.02 2.75 12.87
N LYS A 12 -18.05 1.82 12.76
CA LYS A 12 -17.13 1.74 11.60
C LYS A 12 -17.89 1.75 10.26
N ILE A 13 -18.86 0.86 10.12
CA ILE A 13 -19.64 0.73 8.88
C ILE A 13 -20.43 2.00 8.60
N LYS A 14 -21.09 2.57 9.61
CA LYS A 14 -21.84 3.82 9.50
C LYS A 14 -20.97 4.95 8.93
N TYR A 15 -19.81 5.22 9.54
CA TYR A 15 -18.96 6.33 9.09
C TYR A 15 -18.34 6.07 7.71
N MET A 16 -17.85 4.86 7.44
CA MET A 16 -17.24 4.56 6.14
C MET A 16 -18.28 4.57 5.00
N ALA A 17 -19.50 4.07 5.25
CA ALA A 17 -20.60 4.13 4.30
C ALA A 17 -21.02 5.59 4.04
N GLN A 18 -21.13 6.41 5.08
CA GLN A 18 -21.43 7.83 4.93
C GLN A 18 -20.44 8.58 4.05
N VAL A 19 -19.13 8.31 4.17
CA VAL A 19 -18.12 8.91 3.26
C VAL A 19 -18.35 8.43 1.84
N SER A 20 -18.51 7.12 1.64
CA SER A 20 -18.76 6.54 0.31
C SER A 20 -20.00 7.12 -0.35
N GLU A 21 -21.09 7.31 0.41
CA GLU A 21 -22.36 7.85 -0.08
C GLU A 21 -22.30 9.35 -0.41
N LYS A 22 -21.66 10.15 0.46
CA LYS A 22 -21.50 11.60 0.27
C LYS A 22 -20.55 11.93 -0.89
N GLU A 23 -19.49 11.16 -1.04
CA GLU A 23 -18.44 11.39 -2.01
C GLU A 23 -18.60 10.44 -3.18
N SER A 24 -19.24 10.89 -4.26
CA SER A 24 -19.43 10.05 -5.46
C SER A 24 -18.12 9.55 -6.08
N GLY A 25 -17.01 10.29 -5.86
CA GLY A 25 -15.66 9.91 -6.26
C GLY A 25 -14.94 8.94 -5.31
N ALA A 26 -15.52 8.60 -4.15
CA ALA A 26 -14.91 7.65 -3.23
C ALA A 26 -15.05 6.21 -3.75
N LEU A 27 -13.98 5.69 -4.34
CA LEU A 27 -13.85 4.30 -4.78
C LEU A 27 -13.38 3.41 -3.63
N LEU A 28 -12.49 3.96 -2.79
CA LEU A 28 -11.92 3.33 -1.60
C LEU A 28 -11.95 4.31 -0.42
N VAL A 29 -12.60 3.91 0.65
CA VAL A 29 -12.56 4.58 1.95
C VAL A 29 -11.68 3.76 2.89
N ILE A 30 -10.74 4.42 3.57
CA ILE A 30 -9.81 3.82 4.51
C ILE A 30 -10.03 4.46 5.89
N CYS A 31 -10.19 3.65 6.94
CA CYS A 31 -10.17 4.17 8.31
C CYS A 31 -8.78 4.04 8.94
N ARG A 32 -8.45 4.91 9.90
CA ARG A 32 -7.25 4.70 10.71
C ARG A 32 -7.41 3.45 11.59
N TYR A 33 -6.27 2.91 12.00
CA TYR A 33 -6.22 1.74 12.86
C TYR A 33 -5.25 1.90 14.01
N GLN A 34 -5.51 1.16 15.09
CA GLN A 34 -4.58 0.97 16.21
C GLN A 34 -4.18 -0.51 16.27
N LYS A 35 -2.89 -0.78 16.43
CA LYS A 35 -2.41 -2.13 16.73
C LYS A 35 -2.67 -2.44 18.21
N ILE A 36 -3.28 -3.58 18.51
CA ILE A 36 -3.58 -4.03 19.88
C ILE A 36 -3.05 -5.44 20.12
N LYS A 37 -2.69 -5.78 21.35
CA LYS A 37 -2.43 -7.17 21.74
C LYS A 37 -3.72 -7.81 22.27
N ASN A 38 -4.39 -7.09 23.14
CA ASN A 38 -5.62 -7.50 23.81
C ASN A 38 -6.72 -6.44 23.66
N SER A 39 -7.98 -6.85 23.79
CA SER A 39 -9.12 -5.91 23.69
C SER A 39 -9.12 -4.88 24.82
N ALA A 40 -8.47 -5.17 25.95
CA ALA A 40 -8.28 -4.23 27.05
C ALA A 40 -7.39 -3.02 26.68
N ASP A 41 -6.59 -3.11 25.60
CA ASP A 41 -5.73 -2.03 25.12
C ASP A 41 -6.50 -0.96 24.32
N ILE A 42 -7.80 -1.17 24.12
CA ILE A 42 -8.64 -0.32 23.28
C ILE A 42 -9.13 0.88 24.08
N SER A 43 -8.79 2.07 23.61
CA SER A 43 -9.46 3.32 24.01
C SER A 43 -10.45 3.71 22.91
N PHE A 44 -11.73 3.44 23.13
CA PHE A 44 -12.79 3.90 22.24
C PHE A 44 -12.93 5.42 22.38
N ARG A 45 -12.78 6.12 21.26
CA ARG A 45 -13.04 7.55 21.15
C ARG A 45 -14.25 7.74 20.25
N ASN A 46 -15.09 8.71 20.59
CA ASN A 46 -16.16 9.11 19.69
C ASN A 46 -15.54 9.62 18.37
N PRO A 47 -15.94 9.06 17.21
CA PRO A 47 -15.41 9.51 15.94
C PRO A 47 -15.82 10.96 15.68
N SER A 48 -14.85 11.77 15.25
CA SER A 48 -15.07 13.15 14.80
C SER A 48 -15.91 13.21 13.53
N GLY A 49 -15.92 12.14 12.72
CA GLY A 49 -16.56 12.09 11.42
C GLY A 49 -15.79 12.85 10.33
N LEU A 50 -14.58 13.35 10.65
CA LEU A 50 -13.74 14.04 9.69
C LEU A 50 -13.10 13.05 8.71
N TYR A 51 -13.05 13.44 7.45
CA TYR A 51 -12.39 12.70 6.39
C TYR A 51 -11.75 13.67 5.39
N HIS A 52 -10.81 13.16 4.59
CA HIS A 52 -10.18 13.90 3.50
C HIS A 52 -9.90 12.97 2.32
N ARG A 53 -9.76 13.54 1.13
CA ARG A 53 -9.20 12.83 -0.01
C ARG A 53 -7.69 12.63 0.19
N GLU A 54 -7.18 11.48 -0.21
CA GLU A 54 -5.74 11.20 -0.19
C GLU A 54 -5.11 11.71 -1.48
N ASP A 55 -4.37 12.82 -1.37
CA ASP A 55 -3.69 13.45 -2.51
C ASP A 55 -2.23 12.99 -2.65
N ASN A 56 -1.75 12.10 -1.78
CA ASN A 56 -0.37 11.64 -1.85
C ASN A 56 -0.10 10.83 -3.12
N VAL A 57 1.00 11.18 -3.79
CA VAL A 57 1.54 10.45 -4.96
C VAL A 57 2.16 9.09 -4.60
N SER A 58 2.20 8.74 -3.32
CA SER A 58 2.74 7.46 -2.86
C SER A 58 1.64 6.60 -2.27
N VAL A 59 1.69 5.31 -2.57
CA VAL A 59 0.82 4.32 -1.96
C VAL A 59 1.32 4.10 -0.52
N GLY A 60 0.66 4.74 0.45
CA GLY A 60 0.94 4.51 1.88
C GLY A 60 0.68 3.07 2.33
N GLU A 61 0.87 2.78 3.62
CA GLU A 61 0.71 1.42 4.18
C GLU A 61 -0.51 1.38 5.14
N TYR A 62 -1.64 0.93 4.61
CA TYR A 62 -2.83 0.58 5.41
C TYR A 62 -3.17 -0.86 5.09
N PRO A 63 -3.40 -1.72 6.11
CA PRO A 63 -3.78 -3.10 5.86
C PRO A 63 -5.17 -3.16 5.25
N GLY A 64 -5.40 -4.15 4.36
CA GLY A 64 -6.69 -4.33 3.69
C GLY A 64 -7.90 -4.37 4.63
N CYS A 65 -7.76 -4.87 5.86
CA CYS A 65 -8.83 -4.90 6.88
C CYS A 65 -9.38 -3.50 7.26
N CYS A 66 -8.69 -2.43 6.89
CA CYS A 66 -9.14 -1.04 7.06
C CYS A 66 -9.99 -0.51 5.89
N PHE A 67 -10.20 -1.30 4.83
CA PHE A 67 -10.80 -0.83 3.58
C PHE A 67 -12.31 -1.05 3.51
N CYS A 68 -13.00 -0.07 2.94
CA CYS A 68 -14.37 -0.14 2.44
C CYS A 68 -14.36 0.36 0.99
N PHE A 69 -14.88 -0.40 0.05
CA PHE A 69 -14.87 -0.04 -1.37
C PHE A 69 -16.20 -0.40 -2.03
N ARG A 70 -16.52 0.30 -3.13
CA ARG A 70 -17.75 0.04 -3.90
C ARG A 70 -17.65 -1.28 -4.65
N LYS A 71 -18.71 -2.09 -4.64
CA LYS A 71 -18.77 -3.35 -5.40
C LYS A 71 -18.52 -3.12 -6.89
N SER A 72 -19.16 -2.11 -7.48
CA SER A 72 -18.99 -1.75 -8.90
C SER A 72 -17.56 -1.38 -9.24
N PHE A 73 -16.83 -0.74 -8.32
CA PHE A 73 -15.41 -0.46 -8.49
C PHE A 73 -14.59 -1.75 -8.51
N PHE A 74 -14.83 -2.67 -7.56
CA PHE A 74 -14.12 -3.95 -7.55
C PHE A 74 -14.43 -4.79 -8.78
N ASP A 75 -15.69 -4.85 -9.22
CA ASP A 75 -16.08 -5.58 -10.43
C ASP A 75 -15.36 -5.07 -11.68
N ARG A 76 -15.02 -3.78 -11.74
CA ARG A 76 -14.26 -3.17 -12.84
C ARG A 76 -12.79 -3.60 -12.85
N VAL A 77 -12.18 -3.88 -11.70
CA VAL A 77 -10.71 -4.05 -11.58
C VAL A 77 -10.27 -5.45 -11.20
N LYS A 78 -11.20 -6.33 -10.80
CA LYS A 78 -10.90 -7.69 -10.34
C LYS A 78 -10.13 -8.54 -11.35
N ASP A 79 -10.31 -8.31 -12.65
CA ASP A 79 -9.64 -9.07 -13.71
C ASP A 79 -8.18 -8.64 -13.91
N ALA A 80 -7.77 -7.50 -13.33
CA ALA A 80 -6.37 -7.07 -13.26
C ALA A 80 -5.61 -7.67 -12.07
N ARG A 81 -6.24 -8.57 -11.29
CA ARG A 81 -5.66 -9.16 -10.10
C ARG A 81 -4.39 -9.94 -10.44
N ASN A 82 -3.30 -9.59 -9.76
CA ASN A 82 -2.12 -10.44 -9.67
C ASN A 82 -2.29 -11.42 -8.50
N GLU A 83 -2.35 -12.72 -8.77
CA GLU A 83 -2.54 -13.76 -7.75
C GLU A 83 -1.36 -13.89 -6.77
N GLU A 84 -0.17 -13.41 -7.14
CA GLU A 84 0.98 -13.37 -6.25
C GLU A 84 0.99 -12.13 -5.34
N ALA A 85 0.19 -11.12 -5.67
CA ALA A 85 0.09 -9.89 -4.89
C ALA A 85 -0.99 -9.99 -3.80
N ALA A 86 -0.75 -9.30 -2.68
CA ALA A 86 -1.77 -9.13 -1.66
C ALA A 86 -2.99 -8.39 -2.26
N HIS A 87 -4.20 -8.83 -1.89
CA HIS A 87 -5.44 -8.30 -2.50
C HIS A 87 -5.63 -6.79 -2.26
N ASP A 88 -5.06 -6.27 -1.18
CA ASP A 88 -5.09 -4.84 -0.86
C ASP A 88 -4.26 -4.00 -1.83
N LEU A 89 -3.20 -4.56 -2.44
CA LEU A 89 -2.42 -3.89 -3.48
C LEU A 89 -3.29 -3.54 -4.69
N LEU A 90 -4.06 -4.50 -5.21
CA LEU A 90 -4.97 -4.30 -6.34
C LEU A 90 -5.96 -3.17 -6.05
N ILE A 91 -6.72 -3.28 -4.96
CA ILE A 91 -7.81 -2.36 -4.63
C ILE A 91 -7.26 -0.96 -4.41
N ARG A 92 -6.16 -0.85 -3.67
CA ARG A 92 -5.57 0.46 -3.35
C ARG A 92 -4.93 1.10 -4.56
N MET A 93 -4.13 0.36 -5.32
CA MET A 93 -3.47 0.91 -6.51
C MET A 93 -4.51 1.36 -7.53
N ALA A 94 -5.56 0.56 -7.77
CA ALA A 94 -6.64 0.93 -8.66
C ALA A 94 -7.37 2.21 -8.23
N ALA A 95 -7.64 2.36 -6.93
CA ALA A 95 -8.29 3.55 -6.40
C ALA A 95 -7.38 4.78 -6.47
N TRP A 96 -6.08 4.61 -6.24
CA TRP A 96 -5.08 5.67 -6.38
C TRP A 96 -4.93 6.12 -7.83
N MET A 97 -4.77 5.19 -8.77
CA MET A 97 -4.74 5.45 -10.23
C MET A 97 -6.05 6.05 -10.76
N SER A 98 -7.10 6.06 -9.94
CA SER A 98 -8.41 6.63 -10.27
C SER A 98 -8.73 7.89 -9.47
N ASP A 99 -7.82 8.41 -8.65
CA ASP A 99 -8.04 9.59 -7.78
C ASP A 99 -9.31 9.44 -6.90
N GLY A 100 -9.44 8.26 -6.28
CA GLY A 100 -10.66 7.83 -5.58
C GLY A 100 -10.45 7.32 -4.16
N ILE A 101 -9.34 7.69 -3.51
CA ILE A 101 -9.04 7.30 -2.11
C ILE A 101 -9.48 8.39 -1.15
N TYR A 102 -10.22 8.01 -0.12
CA TYR A 102 -10.63 8.87 0.98
C TYR A 102 -10.24 8.24 2.32
N ILE A 103 -9.75 9.05 3.26
CA ILE A 103 -9.27 8.61 4.56
C ILE A 103 -10.13 9.22 5.66
N CYS A 104 -10.78 8.37 6.46
CA CYS A 104 -11.41 8.78 7.71
C CYS A 104 -10.31 9.11 8.74
N GLY A 105 -10.42 10.26 9.39
CA GLY A 105 -9.48 10.73 10.41
C GLY A 105 -9.55 9.95 11.73
N ASP A 106 -10.59 9.14 11.90
CA ASP A 106 -10.87 8.40 13.13
C ASP A 106 -10.31 6.97 13.10
N THR A 107 -9.84 6.51 14.26
CA THR A 107 -9.46 5.11 14.48
C THR A 107 -10.74 4.28 14.65
N LEU A 108 -11.13 3.58 13.60
CA LEU A 108 -12.36 2.76 13.59
C LEU A 108 -12.06 1.25 13.59
N HIS A 109 -10.78 0.89 13.55
CA HIS A 109 -10.33 -0.48 13.43
C HIS A 109 -9.16 -0.76 14.38
N TYR A 110 -9.22 -1.89 15.07
CA TYR A 110 -8.24 -2.29 16.08
C TYR A 110 -7.64 -3.62 15.64
N PHE A 111 -6.46 -3.52 15.05
CA PHE A 111 -5.75 -4.61 14.40
C PHE A 111 -5.04 -5.46 15.46
N ARG A 112 -5.50 -6.69 15.69
CA ARG A 112 -4.91 -7.58 16.69
C ARG A 112 -3.58 -8.13 16.19
N ARG A 113 -2.58 -8.06 17.06
CA ARG A 113 -1.22 -8.51 16.80
C ARG A 113 -0.87 -9.65 17.73
N HIS A 114 -0.59 -10.81 17.17
CA HIS A 114 -0.04 -11.97 17.86
C HIS A 114 1.26 -12.40 17.18
N SER A 115 2.06 -13.23 17.83
CA SER A 115 3.35 -13.71 17.32
C SER A 115 3.26 -14.41 15.96
N GLY A 116 2.09 -14.94 15.61
CA GLY A 116 1.83 -15.62 14.33
C GLY A 116 1.19 -14.74 13.24
N SER A 117 0.98 -13.44 13.46
CA SER A 117 0.44 -12.58 12.39
C SER A 117 1.42 -12.50 11.22
N ALA A 118 0.94 -12.47 9.97
CA ALA A 118 1.78 -12.46 8.76
C ALA A 118 2.80 -11.30 8.69
N THR A 119 2.60 -10.26 9.50
CA THR A 119 3.52 -9.11 9.63
C THR A 119 4.11 -8.95 11.03
N ALA A 120 3.95 -9.95 11.92
CA ALA A 120 4.27 -9.90 13.37
C ALA A 120 5.74 -9.58 13.68
N THR A 121 6.65 -9.99 12.81
CA THR A 121 8.05 -9.62 12.86
C THR A 121 8.21 -8.22 12.28
N GLY A 122 8.76 -7.30 13.09
CA GLY A 122 8.88 -5.88 12.78
C GLY A 122 9.36 -5.59 11.35
N GLY A 123 8.58 -4.73 10.68
CA GLY A 123 8.85 -4.02 9.43
C GLY A 123 9.86 -4.66 8.49
N TRP A 124 9.38 -5.24 7.38
CA TRP A 124 10.12 -5.59 6.17
C TRP A 124 11.65 -5.47 6.30
N LYS A 125 12.25 -6.37 7.08
CA LYS A 125 13.64 -6.78 6.85
C LYS A 125 13.63 -7.67 5.61
N SER A 126 13.23 -7.06 4.49
CA SER A 126 13.33 -7.71 3.19
C SER A 126 14.79 -7.68 2.83
N ASP A 127 15.35 -8.87 2.64
CA ASP A 127 16.62 -8.97 1.95
C ASP A 127 16.48 -8.40 0.51
N ALA A 128 17.60 -8.36 -0.21
CA ALA A 128 17.61 -7.79 -1.54
C ALA A 128 16.68 -8.53 -2.54
N GLU A 129 16.42 -9.82 -2.36
CA GLU A 129 15.52 -10.58 -3.23
C GLU A 129 14.06 -10.27 -2.91
N ASP A 130 13.68 -10.18 -1.64
CA ASP A 130 12.32 -9.78 -1.25
C ASP A 130 11.94 -8.40 -1.80
N ARG A 131 12.87 -7.43 -1.75
CA ARG A 131 12.64 -6.08 -2.29
C ARG A 131 12.46 -6.09 -3.80
N LYS A 132 13.31 -6.86 -4.50
CA LYS A 132 13.24 -7.05 -5.95
C LYS A 132 11.93 -7.72 -6.35
N LYS A 133 11.53 -8.78 -5.64
CA LYS A 133 10.25 -9.48 -5.84
C LYS A 133 9.10 -8.51 -5.64
N TYR A 134 9.07 -7.77 -4.53
CA TYR A 134 8.02 -6.78 -4.27
C TYR A 134 7.97 -5.68 -5.33
N ALA A 135 9.12 -5.14 -5.76
CA ALA A 135 9.16 -4.15 -6.84
C ALA A 135 8.59 -4.69 -8.17
N GLY A 136 8.87 -5.95 -8.49
CA GLY A 136 8.28 -6.64 -9.64
C GLY A 136 6.76 -6.79 -9.51
N LEU A 137 6.28 -7.26 -8.35
CA LEU A 137 4.85 -7.40 -8.08
C LEU A 137 4.09 -6.08 -8.23
N VAL A 138 4.66 -4.97 -7.73
CA VAL A 138 4.06 -3.64 -7.88
C VAL A 138 4.03 -3.20 -9.35
N LEU A 139 5.12 -3.41 -10.10
CA LEU A 139 5.18 -3.09 -11.52
C LEU A 139 4.17 -3.90 -12.35
N ASP A 140 4.07 -5.20 -12.09
CA ASP A 140 3.15 -6.09 -12.80
C ASP A 140 1.69 -5.73 -12.50
N GLN A 141 1.37 -5.47 -11.23
CA GLN A 141 0.03 -5.04 -10.83
C GLN A 141 -0.35 -3.68 -11.45
N TYR A 142 0.62 -2.75 -11.54
CA TYR A 142 0.43 -1.46 -12.22
C TYR A 142 0.13 -1.66 -13.71
N ASN A 143 0.95 -2.44 -14.41
CA ASN A 143 0.75 -2.71 -15.84
C ASN A 143 -0.58 -3.42 -16.13
N ALA A 144 -1.02 -4.31 -15.24
CA ALA A 144 -2.33 -4.97 -15.35
C ALA A 144 -3.47 -3.95 -15.19
N LEU A 145 -3.38 -3.04 -14.23
CA LEU A 145 -4.37 -2.00 -14.00
C LEU A 145 -4.39 -0.95 -15.11
N ALA A 146 -3.24 -0.52 -15.60
CA ALA A 146 -3.12 0.43 -16.70
C ALA A 146 -3.92 -0.02 -17.93
N LYS A 147 -3.94 -1.33 -18.22
CA LYS A 147 -4.74 -1.91 -19.31
C LYS A 147 -6.25 -1.85 -19.08
N VAL A 148 -6.70 -1.88 -17.82
CA VAL A 148 -8.13 -1.97 -17.46
C VAL A 148 -8.74 -0.60 -17.16
N ILE A 149 -7.99 0.29 -16.50
CA ILE A 149 -8.49 1.60 -16.05
C ILE A 149 -7.77 2.80 -16.68
N GLY A 150 -6.71 2.58 -17.47
CA GLY A 150 -5.89 3.64 -18.06
C GLY A 150 -4.86 4.22 -17.08
N GLU A 151 -4.10 5.19 -17.57
CA GLU A 151 -3.03 5.88 -16.80
C GLU A 151 -3.31 7.39 -16.59
N GLU A 152 -4.48 7.88 -17.02
CA GLU A 152 -4.78 9.32 -17.10
C GLU A 152 -4.71 10.07 -15.76
N ARG A 153 -4.95 9.38 -14.64
CA ARG A 153 -4.90 9.99 -13.29
C ARG A 153 -3.65 9.60 -12.50
N VAL A 154 -2.68 9.01 -13.17
CA VAL A 154 -1.38 8.66 -12.57
C VAL A 154 -0.43 9.84 -12.69
N PRO A 155 0.28 10.23 -11.63
CA PRO A 155 1.31 11.27 -11.72
C PRO A 155 2.38 10.93 -12.76
N THR A 156 2.74 11.91 -13.60
CA THR A 156 3.79 11.78 -14.62
C THR A 156 5.10 11.25 -14.02
N GLY A 157 5.74 10.29 -14.69
CA GLY A 157 6.99 9.70 -14.22
C GLY A 157 6.82 8.45 -13.34
N TYR A 158 5.59 8.05 -12.98
CA TYR A 158 5.38 6.91 -12.08
C TYR A 158 5.70 5.57 -12.75
N ALA A 159 5.30 5.38 -14.01
CA ALA A 159 5.64 4.18 -14.77
C ALA A 159 7.17 4.04 -14.93
N GLU A 160 7.86 5.14 -15.24
CA GLU A 160 9.32 5.20 -15.35
C GLU A 160 9.98 4.91 -14.02
N PHE A 161 9.42 5.43 -12.92
CA PHE A 161 9.88 5.10 -11.58
C PHE A 161 9.78 3.61 -11.29
N LEU A 162 8.64 2.97 -11.54
CA LEU A 162 8.47 1.53 -11.28
C LEU A 162 9.45 0.69 -12.10
N ASN A 163 9.60 1.00 -13.40
CA ASN A 163 10.53 0.32 -14.29
C ASN A 163 11.99 0.49 -13.84
N MET A 164 12.42 1.72 -13.56
CA MET A 164 13.79 1.98 -13.08
C MET A 164 14.04 1.33 -11.73
N ARG A 165 13.07 1.37 -10.80
CA ARG A 165 13.22 0.75 -9.48
C ARG A 165 13.37 -0.76 -9.57
N TYR A 166 12.53 -1.42 -10.36
CA TYR A 166 12.64 -2.86 -10.58
C TYR A 166 13.94 -3.22 -11.31
N GLY A 167 14.29 -2.48 -12.38
CA GLY A 167 15.54 -2.65 -13.13
C GLY A 167 16.78 -2.54 -12.25
N MET A 168 16.86 -1.48 -11.44
CA MET A 168 17.95 -1.25 -10.50
C MET A 168 18.11 -2.37 -9.47
N LEU A 169 17.00 -2.84 -8.87
CA LEU A 169 17.04 -3.95 -7.90
C LEU A 169 17.40 -5.30 -8.55
N LYS A 170 17.11 -5.46 -9.84
CA LYS A 170 17.47 -6.63 -10.65
C LYS A 170 18.94 -6.61 -11.07
N SER A 171 19.45 -5.45 -11.51
CA SER A 171 20.83 -5.28 -11.99
C SER A 171 21.84 -5.23 -10.85
N GLY A 172 21.46 -4.72 -9.67
CA GLY A 172 22.39 -4.42 -8.58
C GLY A 172 23.34 -3.27 -8.91
N SER A 173 22.92 -2.33 -9.79
CA SER A 173 23.75 -1.19 -10.19
C SER A 173 23.60 0.01 -9.24
N ALA A 174 24.67 0.35 -8.52
CA ALA A 174 24.72 1.56 -7.71
C ALA A 174 24.66 2.86 -8.55
N ALA A 175 25.08 2.81 -9.83
CA ALA A 175 24.97 3.94 -10.74
C ALA A 175 23.50 4.26 -11.07
N GLU A 176 22.68 3.22 -11.29
CA GLU A 176 21.24 3.37 -11.56
C GLU A 176 20.49 3.96 -10.35
N TRP A 177 21.00 3.74 -9.13
CA TRP A 177 20.42 4.30 -7.91
C TRP A 177 20.45 5.84 -7.87
N PHE A 178 21.51 6.48 -8.37
CA PHE A 178 21.51 7.94 -8.49
C PHE A 178 20.39 8.44 -9.40
N GLY A 179 20.09 7.68 -10.46
CA GLY A 179 18.97 7.95 -11.35
C GLY A 179 17.61 7.90 -10.66
N ILE A 180 17.45 7.09 -9.61
CA ILE A 180 16.20 6.96 -8.84
C ILE A 180 15.90 8.18 -7.97
N LEU A 181 16.91 8.96 -7.57
CA LEU A 181 16.71 10.09 -6.66
C LEU A 181 15.73 11.14 -7.22
N LYS A 182 15.65 11.30 -8.54
CA LYS A 182 14.65 12.17 -9.22
C LYS A 182 13.19 11.75 -8.98
N TYR A 183 12.98 10.47 -8.65
CA TYR A 183 11.67 9.88 -8.35
C TYR A 183 11.44 9.66 -6.85
N SER A 184 12.25 10.29 -5.99
CA SER A 184 12.13 10.17 -4.53
C SER A 184 10.75 10.45 -3.97
N ARG A 185 9.93 11.27 -4.66
CA ARG A 185 8.53 11.55 -4.30
C ARG A 185 7.61 10.33 -4.32
N PHE A 186 7.93 9.31 -5.12
CA PHE A 186 7.09 8.12 -5.27
C PHE A 186 7.37 7.04 -4.21
N TYR A 187 8.39 7.24 -3.38
CA TYR A 187 8.61 6.41 -2.21
C TYR A 187 7.69 6.84 -1.07
N SER A 188 7.01 5.87 -0.46
CA SER A 188 6.14 6.10 0.71
C SER A 188 6.89 6.68 1.91
N GLN A 189 8.17 6.31 2.07
CA GLN A 189 9.05 6.87 3.11
C GLN A 189 10.48 6.99 2.58
N LYS A 190 11.17 8.09 2.91
CA LYS A 190 12.55 8.36 2.45
C LYS A 190 13.54 7.24 2.81
N LYS A 191 13.32 6.56 3.94
CA LYS A 191 14.16 5.42 4.38
C LYS A 191 14.18 4.27 3.36
N HIS A 192 13.12 4.10 2.56
CA HIS A 192 13.07 3.03 1.56
C HIS A 192 14.04 3.27 0.39
N ILE A 193 14.36 4.52 0.08
CA ILE A 193 15.36 4.88 -0.95
C ILE A 193 16.75 4.36 -0.53
N PHE A 194 17.14 4.61 0.72
CA PHE A 194 18.42 4.15 1.27
C PHE A 194 18.44 2.65 1.46
N ALA A 195 17.32 2.05 1.86
CA ALA A 195 17.26 0.62 2.04
C ALA A 195 17.33 -0.13 0.69
N ASP A 196 16.86 0.46 -0.43
CA ASP A 196 17.13 -0.07 -1.77
C ASP A 196 18.65 0.00 -2.10
N LEU A 197 19.35 1.08 -1.74
CA LEU A 197 20.82 1.19 -1.91
C LEU A 197 21.57 0.11 -1.12
N LEU A 198 21.22 -0.06 0.16
CA LEU A 198 21.85 -1.07 1.01
C LEU A 198 21.65 -2.49 0.45
N SER A 199 20.48 -2.80 -0.09
CA SER A 199 20.22 -4.08 -0.75
C SER A 199 21.09 -4.31 -1.99
N ILE A 200 21.38 -3.25 -2.75
CA ILE A 200 22.27 -3.32 -3.91
C ILE A 200 23.72 -3.56 -3.48
N LEU A 201 24.21 -2.79 -2.49
CA LEU A 201 25.58 -2.88 -2.01
C LEU A 201 25.86 -4.21 -1.27
N GLY A 202 24.88 -4.72 -0.52
CA GLY A 202 25.00 -5.99 0.19
C GLY A 202 25.19 -7.20 -0.74
N LYS A 203 24.65 -7.15 -1.97
CA LYS A 203 24.87 -8.19 -2.99
C LYS A 203 26.30 -8.20 -3.53
N GLN A 204 26.96 -7.05 -3.62
CA GLN A 204 28.33 -6.97 -4.14
C GLN A 204 29.37 -7.58 -3.19
N ASN A 205 29.10 -7.54 -1.87
CA ASN A 205 30.00 -8.08 -0.85
C ASN A 205 29.85 -9.59 -0.62
N GLY A 206 28.76 -10.22 -1.08
CA GLY A 206 28.51 -11.66 -0.93
C GLY A 206 29.01 -12.53 -2.09
N GLY A 207 29.60 -11.93 -3.13
CA GLY A 207 30.15 -12.63 -4.30
C GLY A 207 31.63 -12.99 -4.19
N GLY A 208 32.22 -12.86 -2.99
CA GLY A 208 33.65 -12.97 -2.73
C GLY A 208 34.04 -14.12 -1.81
N GLU A 209 33.39 -15.28 -1.89
CA GLU A 209 33.97 -16.55 -1.41
C GLU A 209 33.77 -17.62 -2.48
N LYS A 210 34.87 -17.88 -3.21
CA LYS A 210 35.14 -19.11 -3.94
C LYS A 210 36.36 -19.75 -3.32
#